data_AF-A0A644WZR3-F1
#
_entry.id   AF-A0A644WZR3-F1
#
_cell.length_a   1.000
_cell.length_b   1.000
_cell.length_c   1.000
_cell.angle_alpha   90.00
_cell.angle_beta   90.00
_cell.angle_gamma   90.00
#
_symmetry.space_group_name_H-M   'P 1'
#
loop_
_entity.id
_entity.type
_entity.pdbx_description
1 polymer ?
#
loop_
_entity_poly.entity_id
_entity_poly.type
_entity_poly.pdbx_seq_one_letter_code
_entity_poly.pdbx_strand_id
1 'polypeptide(L)'
;MKIDKNLKNKKAELLQYYRSRAEEFLSEIKLTYGNTQYREQASAINKSLIETKDILLATLLQTAENEKWSNQEKLESILMITYTNYIVMLESRNDVWPYEYMTFSRRIGELWEPFCKLCFAYPINKVTLFIPPLFSEVKKKLSDEIEVYIDKLKISKEEKEQLKKYYYKVWGLVTSGEIKLELDLHFIYNNQKFVVDFKSGFGSNEKGNTNRLLLVASIYQNLEENYKCMIFVRADENNHYFQTLKNSGIWDAFSGAEAYNQMNLFSGFDIKSWIELNVNWEKDFKKETMQFFKQNNLDQYLIW
;
A
#
# COMPACT_ATOMS: atom_id res chain seq x y z
N MET A 1 10.31 -27.88 -1.21
CA MET A 1 8.86 -27.62 -1.09
C MET A 1 8.20 -27.78 -2.45
N LYS A 2 7.10 -28.54 -2.54
CA LYS A 2 6.32 -28.68 -3.78
C LYS A 2 5.36 -27.49 -3.92
N ILE A 3 5.36 -26.83 -5.08
CA ILE A 3 4.52 -25.67 -5.39
C ILE A 3 3.24 -26.16 -6.07
N ASP A 4 2.12 -26.07 -5.36
CA ASP A 4 0.78 -26.43 -5.83
C ASP A 4 -0.30 -25.66 -5.04
N LYS A 5 -1.58 -25.85 -5.40
CA LYS A 5 -2.73 -25.14 -4.78
C LYS A 5 -2.81 -25.30 -3.27
N ASN A 6 -2.20 -26.35 -2.71
CA ASN A 6 -2.24 -26.59 -1.27
C ASN A 6 -1.26 -25.69 -0.50
N LEU A 7 -0.44 -24.88 -1.17
CA LEU A 7 0.42 -23.89 -0.51
C LEU A 7 -0.35 -22.97 0.43
N LYS A 8 -1.61 -22.65 0.12
CA LYS A 8 -2.52 -21.92 1.01
C LYS A 8 -2.69 -22.54 2.40
N ASN A 9 -2.45 -23.85 2.55
CA ASN A 9 -2.56 -24.59 3.80
C ASN A 9 -1.20 -24.97 4.41
N LYS A 10 -0.08 -24.57 3.79
CA LYS A 10 1.27 -25.00 4.15
C LYS A 10 2.06 -23.95 4.93
N LYS A 11 1.38 -23.22 5.82
CA LYS A 11 1.98 -22.14 6.63
C LYS A 11 3.28 -22.57 7.33
N ALA A 12 3.27 -23.73 8.00
CA ALA A 12 4.44 -24.23 8.73
C ALA A 12 5.64 -24.54 7.82
N GLU A 13 5.40 -25.17 6.66
CA GLU A 13 6.44 -25.48 5.68
C GLU A 13 7.05 -24.19 5.10
N LEU A 14 6.22 -23.19 4.82
CA LEU A 14 6.66 -21.88 4.32
C LEU A 14 7.47 -21.09 5.35
N LEU A 15 7.02 -21.05 6.62
CA LEU A 15 7.76 -20.41 7.70
C LEU A 15 9.13 -21.08 7.89
N GLN A 16 9.18 -22.42 7.89
CA GLN A 16 10.43 -23.16 7.98
C GLN A 16 11.34 -22.85 6.78
N TYR A 17 10.80 -22.88 5.56
CA TYR A 17 11.54 -22.57 4.34
C TYR A 17 12.18 -21.18 4.40
N TYR A 18 11.40 -20.14 4.72
CA TYR A 18 11.93 -18.78 4.80
C TYR A 18 12.95 -18.61 5.93
N ARG A 19 12.76 -19.24 7.09
CA ARG A 19 13.72 -19.19 8.20
C ARG A 19 15.05 -19.83 7.84
N SER A 20 15.02 -21.00 7.21
CA SER A 20 16.25 -21.65 6.71
C SER A 20 16.98 -20.76 5.69
N ARG A 21 16.25 -20.14 4.76
CA ARG A 21 16.85 -19.17 3.81
C ARG A 21 17.42 -17.94 4.51
N ALA A 22 16.73 -17.42 5.52
CA ALA A 22 17.21 -16.28 6.30
C ALA A 22 18.52 -16.60 7.04
N GLU A 23 18.65 -17.79 7.61
CA GLU A 23 19.87 -18.25 8.29
C GLU A 23 21.06 -18.35 7.33
N GLU A 24 20.83 -18.89 6.12
CA GLU A 24 21.83 -18.95 5.05
C GLU A 24 22.29 -17.54 4.64
N PHE A 25 21.33 -16.65 4.33
CA PHE A 25 21.63 -15.27 3.94
C PHE A 25 22.36 -14.49 5.03
N LEU A 26 21.93 -14.60 6.29
CA LEU A 26 22.56 -13.90 7.41
C LEU A 26 24.01 -14.34 7.61
N SER A 27 24.31 -15.61 7.35
CA SER A 27 25.68 -16.13 7.42
C SER A 27 26.58 -15.45 6.38
N GLU A 28 26.11 -15.32 5.14
CA GLU A 28 26.85 -14.64 4.05
C GLU A 28 26.95 -13.12 4.25
N ILE A 29 25.86 -12.49 4.71
CA ILE A 29 25.77 -11.05 4.97
C ILE A 29 26.74 -10.65 6.08
N LYS A 30 26.86 -11.45 7.16
CA LYS A 30 27.81 -11.18 8.26
C LYS A 30 29.28 -11.33 7.86
N LEU A 31 29.58 -12.09 6.80
CA LEU A 31 30.92 -12.14 6.20
C LEU A 31 31.22 -10.89 5.36
N THR A 32 30.19 -10.32 4.75
CA THR A 32 30.30 -9.14 3.88
C THR A 32 30.33 -7.83 4.66
N TYR A 33 29.50 -7.73 5.70
CA TYR A 33 29.33 -6.54 6.52
C TYR A 33 29.75 -6.82 7.96
N GLY A 34 30.59 -5.97 8.53
CA GLY A 34 31.00 -6.11 9.93
C GLY A 34 29.83 -5.95 10.90
N ASN A 35 29.99 -6.43 12.14
CA ASN A 35 28.95 -6.40 13.18
C ASN A 35 28.42 -4.99 13.52
N THR A 36 29.18 -3.94 13.22
CA THR A 36 28.77 -2.54 13.44
C THR A 36 27.89 -1.97 12.34
N GLN A 37 27.79 -2.65 11.18
CA GLN A 37 27.03 -2.23 10.00
C GLN A 37 25.61 -2.81 10.00
N TYR A 38 24.91 -2.68 11.13
CA TYR A 38 23.59 -3.28 11.34
C TYR A 38 22.51 -2.76 10.37
N ARG A 39 22.66 -1.53 9.84
CA ARG A 39 21.70 -0.95 8.88
C ARG A 39 21.83 -1.62 7.51
N GLU A 40 23.06 -1.80 7.06
CA GLU A 40 23.39 -2.47 5.81
C GLU A 40 22.98 -3.94 5.87
N GLN A 41 23.28 -4.62 6.97
CA GLN A 41 22.84 -6.00 7.19
C GLN A 41 21.31 -6.13 7.17
N ALA A 42 20.59 -5.24 7.87
CA ALA A 42 19.13 -5.24 7.90
C ALA A 42 18.50 -4.94 6.53
N SER A 43 19.12 -4.08 5.72
CA SER A 43 18.70 -3.81 4.35
C SER A 43 18.93 -5.01 3.43
N ALA A 44 20.12 -5.62 3.52
CA ALA A 44 20.50 -6.77 2.72
C ALA A 44 19.60 -7.99 3.00
N ILE A 45 19.34 -8.33 4.26
CA ILE A 45 18.50 -9.49 4.60
C ILE A 45 17.05 -9.30 4.13
N ASN A 46 16.51 -8.09 4.27
CA ASN A 46 15.17 -7.77 3.75
C ASN A 46 15.12 -7.94 2.24
N LYS A 47 16.13 -7.44 1.52
CA LYS A 47 16.23 -7.58 0.06
C LYS A 47 16.27 -9.05 -0.35
N SER A 48 17.15 -9.86 0.24
CA SER A 48 17.26 -11.29 -0.08
C SER A 48 15.97 -12.07 0.19
N LEU A 49 15.26 -11.74 1.28
CA LEU A 49 13.96 -12.36 1.58
C LEU A 49 12.85 -11.91 0.63
N ILE A 50 12.84 -10.66 0.18
CA ILE A 50 11.90 -10.17 -0.85
C ILE A 50 12.15 -10.92 -2.16
N GLU A 51 13.41 -10.98 -2.61
CA GLU A 51 13.80 -11.68 -3.84
C GLU A 51 13.41 -13.17 -3.78
N THR A 52 13.62 -13.83 -2.64
CA THR A 52 13.21 -15.23 -2.44
C THR A 52 11.69 -15.40 -2.56
N LYS A 53 10.91 -14.47 -1.98
CA LYS A 53 9.45 -14.47 -2.11
C LYS A 53 9.01 -14.21 -3.55
N ASP A 54 9.63 -13.26 -4.25
CA ASP A 54 9.28 -12.95 -5.63
C ASP A 54 9.58 -14.12 -6.58
N ILE A 55 10.68 -14.84 -6.39
CA ILE A 55 10.99 -16.08 -7.13
C ILE A 55 9.95 -17.16 -6.87
N LEU A 56 9.53 -17.34 -5.61
CA LEU A 56 8.52 -18.32 -5.25
C LEU A 56 7.15 -17.96 -5.87
N LEU A 57 6.77 -16.68 -5.83
CA LEU A 57 5.56 -16.18 -6.47
C LEU A 57 5.59 -16.36 -7.99
N ALA A 58 6.71 -16.07 -8.66
CA ALA A 58 6.85 -16.29 -10.09
C ALA A 58 6.64 -17.76 -10.47
N THR A 59 7.23 -18.68 -9.69
CA THR A 59 7.07 -20.13 -9.91
C THR A 59 5.63 -20.59 -9.65
N LEU A 60 4.99 -20.04 -8.61
CA LEU A 60 3.57 -20.29 -8.32
C LEU A 60 2.68 -19.83 -9.49
N LEU A 61 2.90 -18.60 -9.99
CA LEU A 61 2.09 -18.03 -11.06
C LEU A 61 2.24 -18.81 -12.35
N GLN A 62 3.46 -19.23 -12.70
CA GLN A 62 3.71 -20.10 -13.86
C GLN A 62 2.96 -21.43 -13.73
N THR A 63 3.00 -22.05 -12.54
CA THR A 63 2.26 -23.29 -12.26
C THR A 63 0.75 -23.07 -12.37
N ALA A 64 0.26 -21.97 -11.80
CA ALA A 64 -1.14 -21.61 -11.80
C ALA A 64 -1.68 -21.29 -13.19
N GLU A 65 -0.86 -20.74 -14.08
CA GLU A 65 -1.20 -20.54 -15.49
C GLU A 65 -1.31 -21.87 -16.24
N ASN A 66 -0.31 -22.75 -16.09
CA ASN A 66 -0.29 -24.07 -16.73
C ASN A 66 -1.49 -24.92 -16.32
N GLU A 67 -1.86 -24.87 -15.04
CA GLU A 67 -2.97 -25.62 -14.47
C GLU A 67 -4.31 -24.84 -14.46
N LYS A 68 -4.34 -23.63 -15.04
CA LYS A 68 -5.54 -22.79 -15.18
C LYS A 68 -6.28 -22.52 -13.86
N TRP A 69 -5.55 -22.13 -12.83
CA TRP A 69 -6.14 -21.79 -11.54
C TRP A 69 -7.00 -20.53 -11.62
N SER A 70 -8.06 -20.51 -10.81
CA SER A 70 -8.87 -19.31 -10.58
C SER A 70 -8.09 -18.23 -9.82
N ASN A 71 -8.55 -16.98 -9.89
CA ASN A 71 -7.96 -15.89 -9.11
C ASN A 71 -8.03 -16.15 -7.60
N GLN A 72 -9.10 -16.78 -7.12
CA GLN A 72 -9.20 -17.15 -5.70
C GLN A 72 -8.10 -18.13 -5.28
N GLU A 73 -7.87 -19.20 -6.06
CA GLU A 73 -6.83 -20.19 -5.76
C GLU A 73 -5.42 -19.60 -5.79
N LYS A 74 -5.17 -18.69 -6.75
CA LYS A 74 -3.92 -17.90 -6.82
C LYS A 74 -3.79 -17.03 -5.57
N LEU A 75 -4.79 -16.21 -5.27
CA LEU A 75 -4.78 -15.24 -4.19
C LEU A 75 -4.54 -15.89 -2.83
N GLU A 76 -5.26 -16.97 -2.50
CA GLU A 76 -5.10 -17.68 -1.23
C GLU A 76 -3.66 -18.19 -1.02
N SER A 77 -3.03 -18.68 -2.10
CA SER A 77 -1.64 -19.16 -2.06
C SER A 77 -0.63 -18.01 -1.95
N ILE A 78 -0.87 -16.91 -2.70
CA ILE A 78 -0.03 -15.71 -2.68
C ILE A 78 -0.09 -15.02 -1.31
N LEU A 79 -1.26 -14.93 -0.69
CA LEU A 79 -1.43 -14.39 0.66
C LEU A 79 -0.64 -15.19 1.68
N MET A 80 -0.69 -16.52 1.61
CA MET A 80 0.08 -17.37 2.53
C MET A 80 1.59 -17.22 2.35
N ILE A 81 2.09 -17.19 1.11
CA ILE A 81 3.50 -16.92 0.79
C ILE A 81 3.92 -15.54 1.31
N THR A 82 3.10 -14.52 1.06
CA THR A 82 3.42 -13.14 1.44
C THR A 82 3.41 -12.96 2.95
N TYR A 83 2.41 -13.50 3.65
CA TYR A 83 2.30 -13.44 5.10
C TYR A 83 3.49 -14.12 5.80
N THR A 84 3.81 -15.36 5.39
CA THR A 84 4.93 -16.10 5.99
C THR A 84 6.28 -15.45 5.71
N ASN A 85 6.46 -14.85 4.52
CA ASN A 85 7.62 -14.02 4.24
C ASN A 85 7.70 -12.80 5.16
N TYR A 86 6.58 -12.10 5.39
CA TYR A 86 6.54 -10.94 6.29
C TYR A 86 6.92 -11.29 7.72
N ILE A 87 6.45 -12.43 8.24
CA ILE A 87 6.86 -12.94 9.56
C ILE A 87 8.38 -13.04 9.62
N VAL A 88 9.00 -13.77 8.70
CA VAL A 88 10.44 -14.02 8.73
C VAL A 88 11.25 -12.76 8.44
N MET A 89 10.75 -11.85 7.61
CA MET A 89 11.37 -10.54 7.40
C MET A 89 11.41 -9.72 8.68
N LEU A 90 10.30 -9.67 9.43
CA LEU A 90 10.24 -8.95 10.70
C LEU A 90 11.18 -9.58 11.74
N GLU A 91 11.22 -10.91 11.85
CA GLU A 91 12.17 -11.64 12.70
C GLU A 91 13.62 -11.30 12.34
N SER A 92 14.01 -11.58 11.09
CA SER A 92 15.40 -11.48 10.64
C SER A 92 15.93 -10.06 10.69
N ARG A 93 15.06 -9.06 10.40
CA ARG A 93 15.42 -7.66 10.61
C ARG A 93 15.65 -7.39 12.08
N ASN A 94 14.72 -7.78 12.96
CA ASN A 94 14.81 -7.51 14.39
C ASN A 94 16.06 -8.15 15.04
N ASP A 95 16.44 -9.33 14.59
CA ASP A 95 17.63 -10.05 15.08
C ASP A 95 18.94 -9.30 14.79
N VAL A 96 19.00 -8.55 13.69
CA VAL A 96 20.18 -7.76 13.27
C VAL A 96 20.12 -6.35 13.81
N TRP A 97 18.94 -5.73 13.71
CA TRP A 97 18.68 -4.38 14.16
C TRP A 97 17.33 -4.40 14.86
N PRO A 98 17.28 -4.32 16.19
CA PRO A 98 16.02 -4.34 16.93
C PRO A 98 15.10 -3.19 16.55
N TYR A 99 13.80 -3.44 16.59
CA TYR A 99 12.80 -2.42 16.27
C TYR A 99 12.59 -1.45 17.43
N GLU A 100 12.55 -0.17 17.09
CA GLU A 100 11.98 0.91 17.89
C GLU A 100 10.52 1.12 17.50
N TYR A 101 9.71 1.65 18.41
CA TYR A 101 8.26 1.76 18.23
C TYR A 101 7.85 2.48 16.94
N MET A 102 8.50 3.60 16.59
CA MET A 102 8.20 4.36 15.38
C MET A 102 8.49 3.54 14.11
N THR A 103 9.62 2.85 14.09
CA THR A 103 10.05 2.05 12.95
C THR A 103 9.17 0.82 12.79
N PHE A 104 8.78 0.18 13.90
CA PHE A 104 7.89 -0.98 13.87
C PHE A 104 6.49 -0.60 13.41
N SER A 105 5.88 0.43 14.01
CA SER A 105 4.55 0.90 13.65
C SER A 105 4.44 1.26 12.17
N ARG A 106 5.43 2.02 11.65
CA ARG A 106 5.53 2.32 10.22
C ARG A 106 5.65 1.05 9.39
N ARG A 107 6.53 0.13 9.80
CA ARG A 107 6.77 -1.12 9.07
C ARG A 107 5.51 -1.97 8.97
N ILE A 108 4.72 -2.11 10.03
CA ILE A 108 3.48 -2.87 9.92
C ILE A 108 2.49 -2.19 8.95
N GLY A 109 2.43 -0.85 8.93
CA GLY A 109 1.65 -0.12 7.93
C GLY A 109 2.11 -0.40 6.48
N GLU A 110 3.42 -0.34 6.24
CA GLU A 110 4.04 -0.64 4.93
C GLU A 110 3.80 -2.07 4.46
N LEU A 111 3.53 -3.02 5.37
CA LEU A 111 3.22 -4.41 5.03
C LEU A 111 1.71 -4.60 4.78
N TRP A 112 0.86 -3.92 5.54
CA TRP A 112 -0.59 -4.08 5.45
C TRP A 112 -1.18 -3.60 4.12
N GLU A 113 -0.76 -2.43 3.63
CA GLU A 113 -1.26 -1.88 2.38
C GLU A 113 -1.03 -2.81 1.17
N PRO A 114 0.22 -3.20 0.82
CA PRO A 114 0.45 -4.08 -0.32
C PRO A 114 -0.21 -5.45 -0.13
N PHE A 115 -0.34 -5.93 1.11
CA PHE A 115 -1.06 -7.17 1.40
C PHE A 115 -2.53 -7.08 1.00
N CYS A 116 -3.21 -5.99 1.36
CA CYS A 116 -4.60 -5.76 0.97
C CYS A 116 -4.75 -5.54 -0.54
N LYS A 117 -3.80 -4.83 -1.18
CA LYS A 117 -3.81 -4.61 -2.64
C LYS A 117 -3.74 -5.91 -3.45
N LEU A 118 -3.26 -7.03 -2.88
CA LEU A 118 -3.30 -8.34 -3.54
C LEU A 118 -4.72 -8.76 -3.95
N CYS A 119 -5.74 -8.37 -3.17
CA CYS A 119 -7.14 -8.66 -3.50
C CYS A 119 -7.57 -7.99 -4.81
N PHE A 120 -6.98 -6.85 -5.16
CA PHE A 120 -7.26 -6.11 -6.39
C PHE A 120 -6.34 -6.54 -7.55
N ALA A 121 -5.18 -7.12 -7.25
CA ALA A 121 -4.32 -7.75 -8.25
C ALA A 121 -4.88 -9.09 -8.74
N TYR A 122 -5.58 -9.83 -7.87
CA TYR A 122 -6.24 -11.11 -8.18
C TYR A 122 -7.72 -11.08 -7.78
N PRO A 123 -8.52 -10.18 -8.38
CA PRO A 123 -9.91 -10.00 -7.97
C PRO A 123 -10.78 -11.18 -8.41
N ILE A 124 -11.76 -11.53 -7.58
CA ILE A 124 -12.83 -12.47 -7.93
C ILE A 124 -13.89 -11.73 -8.77
N ASN A 125 -14.20 -10.50 -8.38
CA ASN A 125 -15.08 -9.62 -9.12
C ASN A 125 -14.39 -9.06 -10.38
N LYS A 126 -15.19 -8.52 -11.30
CA LYS A 126 -14.69 -7.83 -12.50
C LYS A 126 -14.17 -6.44 -12.15
N VAL A 127 -12.92 -6.41 -11.71
CA VAL A 127 -12.16 -5.19 -11.41
C VAL A 127 -10.97 -5.11 -12.36
N THR A 128 -10.74 -3.92 -12.92
CA THR A 128 -9.59 -3.66 -13.80
C THR A 128 -8.74 -2.56 -13.20
N LEU A 129 -7.48 -2.84 -12.92
CA LEU A 129 -6.50 -1.83 -12.52
C LEU A 129 -6.16 -0.92 -13.70
N PHE A 130 -5.93 0.36 -13.44
CA PHE A 130 -5.46 1.31 -14.45
C PHE A 130 -4.33 2.18 -13.90
N ILE A 131 -3.58 2.83 -14.78
CA ILE A 131 -2.53 3.77 -14.40
C ILE A 131 -3.13 5.18 -14.49
N PRO A 132 -3.08 6.00 -13.41
CA PRO A 132 -3.58 7.37 -13.46
C PRO A 132 -2.69 8.25 -14.35
N PRO A 133 -3.20 9.40 -14.82
CA PRO A 133 -2.36 10.39 -15.49
C PRO A 133 -1.31 10.95 -14.54
N LEU A 134 -0.19 11.41 -15.09
CA LEU A 134 0.80 12.14 -14.31
C LEU A 134 0.22 13.48 -13.87
N PHE A 135 0.61 13.96 -12.68
CA PHE A 135 0.17 15.28 -12.22
C PHE A 135 0.59 16.41 -13.18
N SER A 136 1.74 16.26 -13.85
CA SER A 136 2.19 17.19 -14.91
C SER A 136 1.23 17.23 -16.10
N GLU A 137 0.66 16.10 -16.49
CA GLU A 137 -0.32 15.99 -17.57
C GLU A 137 -1.65 16.63 -17.17
N VAL A 138 -2.12 16.34 -15.95
CA VAL A 138 -3.31 16.99 -15.38
C VAL A 138 -3.15 18.51 -15.34
N LYS A 139 -2.02 18.99 -14.84
CA LYS A 139 -1.69 20.42 -14.79
C LYS A 139 -1.70 21.04 -16.18
N LYS A 140 -1.11 20.36 -17.16
CA LYS A 140 -1.08 20.84 -18.55
C LYS A 140 -2.50 20.92 -19.11
N LYS A 141 -3.31 19.86 -18.97
CA LYS A 141 -4.70 19.84 -19.43
C LYS A 141 -5.52 21.01 -18.86
N LEU A 142 -5.48 21.21 -17.54
CA LEU A 142 -6.18 22.33 -16.89
C LEU A 142 -5.66 23.71 -17.35
N SER A 143 -4.36 23.83 -17.60
CA SER A 143 -3.77 25.06 -18.14
C SER A 143 -4.24 25.33 -19.57
N ASP A 144 -4.21 24.33 -20.43
CA ASP A 144 -4.65 24.43 -21.83
C ASP A 144 -6.14 24.78 -21.91
N GLU A 145 -6.99 24.18 -21.06
CA GLU A 145 -8.42 24.51 -20.95
C GLU A 145 -8.66 25.98 -20.59
N ILE A 146 -7.92 26.50 -19.61
CA ILE A 146 -8.02 27.90 -19.18
C ILE A 146 -7.49 28.85 -20.24
N GLU A 147 -6.40 28.51 -20.92
CA GLU A 147 -5.91 29.31 -22.04
C GLU A 147 -6.93 29.40 -23.17
N VAL A 148 -7.53 28.26 -23.55
CA VAL A 148 -8.60 28.21 -24.55
C VAL A 148 -9.81 29.05 -24.11
N TYR A 149 -10.15 29.04 -22.82
CA TYR A 149 -11.22 29.88 -22.28
C TYR A 149 -10.88 31.37 -22.39
N ILE A 150 -9.68 31.79 -21.97
CA ILE A 150 -9.20 33.17 -22.07
C ILE A 150 -9.21 33.64 -23.52
N ASP A 151 -8.80 32.78 -24.46
CA ASP A 151 -8.74 33.11 -25.88
C ASP A 151 -10.13 33.34 -26.49
N LYS A 152 -11.18 32.72 -25.93
CA LYS A 152 -12.59 32.94 -26.32
C LYS A 152 -13.19 34.24 -25.76
N LEU A 153 -12.56 34.89 -24.79
CA LEU A 153 -13.07 36.13 -24.21
C LEU A 153 -13.04 37.26 -25.25
N LYS A 154 -14.08 38.11 -25.22
CA LYS A 154 -14.20 39.30 -26.08
C LYS A 154 -13.48 40.51 -25.46
N ILE A 155 -12.18 40.35 -25.21
CA ILE A 155 -11.29 41.37 -24.62
C ILE A 155 -10.09 41.60 -25.55
N SER A 156 -9.31 42.66 -25.30
CA SER A 156 -8.12 42.98 -26.10
C SER A 156 -7.04 41.89 -26.00
N LYS A 157 -6.12 41.87 -26.96
CA LYS A 157 -5.03 40.89 -26.98
C LYS A 157 -4.10 41.09 -25.79
N GLU A 158 -3.82 42.35 -25.44
CA GLU A 158 -2.99 42.75 -24.31
C GLU A 158 -3.59 42.26 -22.98
N GLU A 159 -4.91 42.39 -22.81
CA GLU A 159 -5.60 41.87 -21.62
C GLU A 159 -5.53 40.34 -21.52
N LYS A 160 -5.65 39.62 -22.64
CA LYS A 160 -5.49 38.14 -22.66
C LYS A 160 -4.11 37.72 -22.22
N GLU A 161 -3.07 38.35 -22.78
CA GLU A 161 -1.68 38.07 -22.41
C GLU A 161 -1.42 38.36 -20.93
N GLN A 162 -1.98 39.45 -20.41
CA GLN A 162 -1.88 39.80 -19.00
C GLN A 162 -2.59 38.79 -18.08
N LEU A 163 -3.80 38.32 -18.45
CA LEU A 163 -4.52 37.27 -17.72
C LEU A 163 -3.73 35.95 -17.68
N LYS A 164 -3.23 35.49 -18.83
CA LYS A 164 -2.38 34.28 -18.91
C LYS A 164 -1.15 34.43 -18.02
N LYS A 165 -0.50 35.60 -18.03
CA LYS A 165 0.66 35.89 -17.16
C LYS A 165 0.33 35.80 -15.67
N TYR A 166 -0.81 36.36 -15.22
CA TYR A 166 -1.22 36.25 -13.81
C TYR A 166 -1.58 34.81 -13.43
N TYR A 167 -2.26 34.09 -14.32
CA TYR A 167 -2.57 32.67 -14.12
C TYR A 167 -1.31 31.82 -13.90
N TYR A 168 -0.30 31.97 -14.78
CA TYR A 168 0.97 31.26 -14.63
C TYR A 168 1.73 31.64 -13.36
N LYS A 169 1.64 32.91 -12.92
CA LYS A 169 2.21 33.32 -11.63
C LYS A 169 1.54 32.61 -10.46
N VAL A 170 0.20 32.49 -10.46
CA VAL A 170 -0.53 31.75 -9.41
C VAL A 170 -0.13 30.28 -9.43
N TRP A 171 -0.06 29.64 -10.60
CA TRP A 171 0.40 28.25 -10.71
C TRP A 171 1.83 28.02 -10.26
N GLY A 172 2.71 29.00 -10.46
CA GLY A 172 4.08 28.93 -9.95
C GLY A 172 4.18 28.90 -8.42
N LEU A 173 3.14 29.39 -7.70
CA LEU A 173 3.07 29.36 -6.24
C LEU A 173 2.48 28.04 -5.71
N VAL A 174 1.62 27.38 -6.47
CA VAL A 174 0.92 26.14 -6.08
C VAL A 174 1.81 24.89 -6.22
N THR A 175 2.92 24.96 -6.97
CA THR A 175 3.76 23.80 -7.32
C THR A 175 4.91 23.52 -6.36
N SER A 176 4.86 23.96 -5.10
CA SER A 176 5.95 23.77 -4.13
C SER A 176 6.08 22.34 -3.58
N GLY A 177 5.32 21.37 -4.10
CA GLY A 177 5.45 19.95 -3.78
C GLY A 177 5.20 19.04 -4.99
N GLU A 178 5.99 17.97 -5.11
CA GLU A 178 5.75 16.91 -6.09
C GLU A 178 4.54 16.07 -5.67
N ILE A 179 3.40 16.29 -6.33
CA ILE A 179 2.23 15.41 -6.20
C ILE A 179 2.44 14.22 -7.11
N LYS A 180 2.41 13.02 -6.51
CA LYS A 180 2.49 11.72 -7.20
C LYS A 180 1.15 11.04 -7.06
N LEU A 181 0.41 11.01 -8.16
CA LEU A 181 -0.95 10.46 -8.24
C LEU A 181 -0.93 8.93 -8.35
N GLU A 182 0.18 8.37 -8.81
CA GLU A 182 0.41 6.95 -9.07
C GLU A 182 0.64 6.08 -7.82
N LEU A 183 0.71 6.69 -6.63
CA LEU A 183 0.94 5.96 -5.38
C LEU A 183 -0.32 5.26 -4.85
N ASP A 184 -1.49 5.81 -5.17
CA ASP A 184 -2.78 5.27 -4.74
C ASP A 184 -3.10 3.97 -5.48
N LEU A 185 -4.15 3.26 -5.05
CA LEU A 185 -4.74 2.17 -5.82
C LEU A 185 -5.79 2.72 -6.79
N HIS A 186 -5.68 2.34 -8.06
CA HIS A 186 -6.58 2.81 -9.12
C HIS A 186 -7.26 1.63 -9.78
N PHE A 187 -8.60 1.63 -9.76
CA PHE A 187 -9.36 0.57 -10.41
C PHE A 187 -10.69 1.03 -10.98
N ILE A 188 -11.18 0.26 -11.95
CA ILE A 188 -12.50 0.41 -12.56
C ILE A 188 -13.39 -0.70 -12.02
N TYR A 189 -14.56 -0.31 -11.52
CA TYR A 189 -15.63 -1.23 -11.13
C TYR A 189 -16.97 -0.69 -11.62
N ASN A 190 -17.74 -1.49 -12.34
CA ASN A 190 -19.01 -1.07 -12.97
C ASN A 190 -18.90 0.25 -13.76
N ASN A 191 -17.87 0.37 -14.60
CA ASN A 191 -17.55 1.57 -15.41
C ASN A 191 -17.27 2.86 -14.61
N GLN A 192 -17.14 2.78 -13.29
CA GLN A 192 -16.75 3.89 -12.43
C GLN A 192 -15.27 3.77 -12.07
N LYS A 193 -14.52 4.87 -12.20
CA LYS A 193 -13.12 4.95 -11.76
C LYS A 193 -13.05 5.25 -10.27
N PHE A 194 -12.23 4.49 -9.56
CA PHE A 194 -11.95 4.65 -8.14
C PHE A 194 -10.46 4.91 -7.91
N VAL A 195 -10.19 5.77 -6.95
CA VAL A 195 -8.86 6.03 -6.39
C VAL A 195 -8.91 5.75 -4.91
N VAL A 196 -7.98 4.94 -4.41
CA VAL A 196 -7.96 4.51 -3.02
C VAL A 196 -6.61 4.76 -2.38
N ASP A 197 -6.58 5.63 -1.37
CA ASP A 197 -5.43 5.81 -0.49
C ASP A 197 -5.55 4.85 0.71
N PHE A 198 -4.43 4.24 1.10
CA PHE A 198 -4.37 3.33 2.24
C PHE A 198 -3.62 3.99 3.39
N LYS A 199 -4.15 3.86 4.61
CA LYS A 199 -3.49 4.32 5.83
C LYS A 199 -3.54 3.27 6.92
N SER A 200 -2.45 3.14 7.67
CA SER A 200 -2.44 2.28 8.86
C SER A 200 -3.29 2.86 10.00
N GLY A 201 -3.40 4.18 10.10
CA GLY A 201 -4.17 4.90 11.11
C GLY A 201 -3.84 6.38 11.12
N PHE A 202 -4.59 7.18 11.87
CA PHE A 202 -4.34 8.61 12.04
C PHE A 202 -3.79 8.94 13.44
N GLY A 203 -2.51 9.32 13.50
CA GLY A 203 -1.81 9.74 14.72
C GLY A 203 -1.88 11.24 15.02
N SER A 204 -1.32 11.67 16.16
CA SER A 204 -1.39 13.07 16.64
C SER A 204 -0.73 14.10 15.71
N ASN A 205 0.13 13.69 14.77
CA ASN A 205 0.86 14.56 13.87
C ASN A 205 0.54 14.31 12.38
N GLU A 206 -0.74 14.40 11.99
CA GLU A 206 -1.21 14.12 10.63
C GLU A 206 -1.67 15.36 9.84
N LYS A 207 -1.49 16.58 10.36
CA LYS A 207 -2.00 17.81 9.71
C LYS A 207 -1.49 17.99 8.27
N GLY A 208 -0.18 17.87 8.07
CA GLY A 208 0.44 18.03 6.75
C GLY A 208 -0.03 16.96 5.75
N ASN A 209 -0.10 15.71 6.19
CA ASN A 209 -0.59 14.60 5.38
C ASN A 209 -2.09 14.76 5.06
N THR A 210 -2.91 15.20 6.01
CA THR A 210 -4.35 15.47 5.81
C THR A 210 -4.57 16.53 4.74
N ASN A 211 -3.84 17.65 4.81
CA ASN A 211 -3.92 18.70 3.78
C ASN A 211 -3.50 18.21 2.40
N ARG A 212 -2.45 17.36 2.33
CA ARG A 212 -2.05 16.73 1.08
C ARG A 212 -3.16 15.82 0.52
N LEU A 213 -3.77 14.99 1.36
CA LEU A 213 -4.87 14.11 0.95
C LEU A 213 -6.07 14.89 0.42
N LEU A 214 -6.44 16.00 1.08
CA LEU A 214 -7.52 16.86 0.60
C LEU A 214 -7.19 17.47 -0.77
N LEU A 215 -5.94 17.91 -0.98
CA LEU A 215 -5.48 18.44 -2.27
C LEU A 215 -5.54 17.38 -3.38
N VAL A 216 -5.07 16.16 -3.10
CA VAL A 216 -5.10 15.05 -4.06
C VAL A 216 -6.52 14.71 -4.50
N ALA A 217 -7.46 14.54 -3.56
CA ALA A 217 -8.86 14.30 -3.92
C ALA A 217 -9.48 15.46 -4.71
N SER A 218 -9.17 16.70 -4.32
CA SER A 218 -9.66 17.88 -5.05
C SER A 218 -9.18 17.87 -6.50
N ILE A 219 -7.95 17.44 -6.78
CA ILE A 219 -7.45 17.29 -8.16
C ILE A 219 -8.31 16.28 -8.93
N TYR A 220 -8.54 15.09 -8.36
CA TYR A 220 -9.34 14.04 -9.01
C TYR A 220 -10.79 14.46 -9.26
N GLN A 221 -11.42 15.20 -8.35
CA GLN A 221 -12.78 15.70 -8.54
C GLN A 221 -12.91 16.73 -9.67
N ASN A 222 -11.84 17.47 -9.96
CA ASN A 222 -11.81 18.44 -11.05
C ASN A 222 -11.45 17.81 -12.41
N LEU A 223 -11.15 16.51 -12.44
CA LEU A 223 -10.97 15.78 -13.70
C LEU A 223 -12.33 15.35 -14.26
N GLU A 224 -12.51 15.50 -15.57
CA GLU A 224 -13.74 15.17 -16.30
C GLU A 224 -14.20 13.70 -16.15
N GLU A 225 -13.30 12.82 -15.73
CA GLU A 225 -13.51 11.37 -15.68
C GLU A 225 -14.25 10.90 -14.41
N ASN A 226 -14.80 11.85 -13.63
CA ASN A 226 -15.68 11.64 -12.47
C ASN A 226 -15.14 10.59 -11.48
N TYR A 227 -13.89 10.76 -11.04
CA TYR A 227 -13.25 9.83 -10.11
C TYR A 227 -13.97 9.79 -8.76
N LYS A 228 -14.09 8.58 -8.17
CA LYS A 228 -14.48 8.41 -6.77
C LYS A 228 -13.26 8.15 -5.90
N CYS A 229 -13.04 9.03 -4.94
CA CYS A 229 -11.92 8.97 -4.02
C CYS A 229 -12.34 8.27 -2.72
N MET A 230 -11.65 7.21 -2.33
CA MET A 230 -11.88 6.48 -1.08
C MET A 230 -10.61 6.39 -0.24
N ILE A 231 -10.74 6.38 1.08
CA ILE A 231 -9.60 6.14 1.97
C ILE A 231 -9.90 4.94 2.85
N PHE A 232 -9.00 3.96 2.82
CA PHE A 232 -9.08 2.75 3.63
C PHE A 232 -8.08 2.81 4.76
N VAL A 233 -8.59 2.78 5.99
CA VAL A 233 -7.80 2.91 7.20
C VAL A 233 -7.84 1.62 7.99
N ARG A 234 -6.67 1.07 8.35
CA ARG A 234 -6.59 -0.18 9.12
C ARG A 234 -7.10 -0.01 10.55
N ALA A 235 -6.62 1.00 11.27
CA ALA A 235 -6.99 1.21 12.67
C ALA A 235 -8.50 1.44 12.83
N ASP A 236 -9.11 0.82 13.84
CA ASP A 236 -10.51 1.05 14.21
C ASP A 236 -10.68 2.46 14.83
N GLU A 237 -9.81 2.82 15.77
CA GLU A 237 -9.82 4.13 16.42
C GLU A 237 -8.99 5.14 15.63
N ASN A 238 -9.62 6.26 15.26
CA ASN A 238 -8.98 7.33 14.51
C ASN A 238 -9.33 8.69 15.10
N ASN A 239 -8.43 9.65 14.92
CA ASN A 239 -8.57 10.99 15.49
C ASN A 239 -9.32 11.99 14.58
N HIS A 240 -9.34 13.26 14.99
CA HIS A 240 -10.02 14.35 14.29
C HIS A 240 -9.57 14.58 12.83
N TYR A 241 -8.36 14.16 12.44
CA TYR A 241 -7.89 14.28 11.06
C TYR A 241 -8.67 13.33 10.12
N PHE A 242 -8.91 12.10 10.57
CA PHE A 242 -9.77 11.17 9.84
C PHE A 242 -11.20 11.70 9.71
N GLN A 243 -11.75 12.26 10.80
CA GLN A 243 -13.08 12.86 10.78
C GLN A 243 -13.16 14.05 9.81
N THR A 244 -12.10 14.86 9.72
CA THR A 244 -12.00 15.93 8.71
C THR A 244 -12.10 15.38 7.29
N LEU A 245 -11.38 14.29 6.97
CA LEU A 245 -11.46 13.66 5.65
C LEU A 245 -12.85 13.07 5.40
N LYS A 246 -13.42 12.34 6.35
CA LYS A 246 -14.77 11.75 6.24
C LYS A 246 -15.86 12.80 6.02
N ASN A 247 -15.77 13.93 6.72
CA ASN A 247 -16.76 15.00 6.63
C ASN A 247 -16.49 16.02 5.51
N SER A 248 -15.38 15.89 4.78
CA SER A 248 -14.99 16.82 3.71
C SER A 248 -15.91 16.76 2.48
N GLY A 249 -16.61 15.63 2.29
CA GLY A 249 -17.39 15.36 1.07
C GLY A 249 -16.54 15.06 -0.16
N ILE A 250 -15.21 15.00 -0.03
CA ILE A 250 -14.30 14.69 -1.15
C ILE A 250 -13.64 13.31 -1.05
N TRP A 251 -13.62 12.71 0.14
CA TRP A 251 -13.20 11.33 0.37
C TRP A 251 -14.35 10.54 1.00
N ASP A 252 -14.62 9.36 0.44
CA ASP A 252 -15.38 8.32 1.15
C ASP A 252 -14.42 7.57 2.08
N ALA A 253 -14.51 7.82 3.39
CA ALA A 253 -13.54 7.34 4.37
C ALA A 253 -14.08 6.18 5.22
N PHE A 254 -13.33 5.07 5.21
CA PHE A 254 -13.68 3.82 5.89
C PHE A 254 -12.52 3.36 6.78
N SER A 255 -12.85 2.89 7.99
CA SER A 255 -11.86 2.43 8.97
C SER A 255 -12.17 1.03 9.49
N GLY A 256 -11.13 0.27 9.85
CA GLY A 256 -11.26 -1.02 10.50
C GLY A 256 -12.11 -1.99 9.68
N ALA A 257 -13.12 -2.59 10.33
CA ALA A 257 -14.06 -3.49 9.68
C ALA A 257 -14.75 -2.88 8.44
N GLU A 258 -15.06 -1.58 8.43
CA GLU A 258 -15.69 -0.92 7.28
C GLU A 258 -14.75 -0.93 6.06
N ALA A 259 -13.45 -0.69 6.27
CA ALA A 259 -12.46 -0.70 5.20
C ALA A 259 -12.36 -2.10 4.57
N TYR A 260 -12.29 -3.14 5.39
CA TYR A 260 -12.28 -4.52 4.89
C TYR A 260 -13.55 -4.92 4.16
N ASN A 261 -14.72 -4.46 4.63
CA ASN A 261 -15.99 -4.69 3.95
C ASN A 261 -16.01 -4.05 2.55
N GLN A 262 -15.46 -2.84 2.40
CA GLN A 262 -15.31 -2.20 1.09
C GLN A 262 -14.34 -2.97 0.19
N MET A 263 -13.21 -3.43 0.73
CA MET A 263 -12.27 -4.25 -0.03
C MET A 263 -12.93 -5.54 -0.55
N ASN A 264 -13.72 -6.22 0.28
CA ASN A 264 -14.48 -7.40 -0.12
C ASN A 264 -15.54 -7.05 -1.17
N LEU A 265 -16.30 -5.98 -0.97
CA LEU A 265 -17.31 -5.51 -1.93
C LEU A 265 -16.72 -5.33 -3.34
N PHE A 266 -15.56 -4.67 -3.45
CA PHE A 266 -14.95 -4.41 -4.74
C PHE A 266 -14.20 -5.62 -5.30
N SER A 267 -13.28 -6.21 -4.53
CA SER A 267 -12.44 -7.32 -5.02
C SER A 267 -13.19 -8.65 -5.12
N GLY A 268 -14.25 -8.83 -4.35
CA GLY A 268 -14.96 -10.10 -4.17
C GLY A 268 -14.27 -11.08 -3.22
N PHE A 269 -13.16 -10.69 -2.58
CA PHE A 269 -12.42 -11.53 -1.65
C PHE A 269 -12.51 -11.01 -0.21
N ASP A 270 -12.92 -11.87 0.71
CA ASP A 270 -13.00 -11.54 2.13
C ASP A 270 -11.63 -11.70 2.82
N ILE A 271 -10.80 -10.66 2.67
CA ILE A 271 -9.46 -10.63 3.26
C ILE A 271 -9.50 -10.63 4.79
N LYS A 272 -10.55 -10.09 5.41
CA LYS A 272 -10.69 -10.05 6.86
C LYS A 272 -10.86 -11.46 7.41
N SER A 273 -11.79 -12.23 6.85
CA SER A 273 -11.97 -13.64 7.20
C SER A 273 -10.69 -14.45 6.96
N TRP A 274 -9.96 -14.18 5.87
CA TRP A 274 -8.68 -14.83 5.62
C TRP A 274 -7.66 -14.51 6.72
N ILE A 275 -7.53 -13.24 7.13
CA ILE A 275 -6.62 -12.81 8.20
C ILE A 275 -6.99 -13.51 9.51
N GLU A 276 -8.26 -13.45 9.93
CA GLU A 276 -8.75 -14.06 11.17
C GLU A 276 -8.47 -15.56 11.26
N LEU A 277 -8.54 -16.27 10.12
CA LEU A 277 -8.29 -17.71 10.06
C LEU A 277 -6.80 -18.08 10.02
N ASN A 278 -5.96 -17.27 9.36
CA ASN A 278 -4.60 -17.67 8.99
C ASN A 278 -3.51 -16.95 9.78
N VAL A 279 -3.75 -15.71 10.21
CA VAL A 279 -2.76 -14.86 10.87
C VAL A 279 -2.80 -15.13 12.37
N ASN A 280 -1.69 -15.63 12.92
CA ASN A 280 -1.52 -15.77 14.35
C ASN A 280 -0.13 -15.29 14.74
N TRP A 281 0.05 -13.97 14.83
CA TRP A 281 1.36 -13.37 15.12
C TRP A 281 2.06 -13.99 16.33
N GLU A 282 1.33 -14.22 17.42
CA GLU A 282 1.90 -14.77 18.66
C GLU A 282 2.51 -16.15 18.48
N LYS A 283 1.89 -17.02 17.66
CA LYS A 283 2.37 -18.38 17.41
C LYS A 283 3.26 -18.50 16.18
N ASP A 284 3.07 -17.62 15.22
CA ASP A 284 3.77 -17.67 13.94
C ASP A 284 5.16 -17.05 14.04
N PHE A 285 5.38 -16.10 14.95
CA PHE A 285 6.73 -15.62 15.30
C PHE A 285 7.55 -16.63 16.11
N LYS A 286 8.88 -16.53 16.02
CA LYS A 286 9.79 -17.16 16.98
C LYS A 286 9.50 -16.62 18.39
N LYS A 287 9.69 -17.48 19.40
CA LYS A 287 9.34 -17.17 20.79
C LYS A 287 10.10 -15.95 21.31
N GLU A 288 11.39 -15.88 21.01
CA GLU A 288 12.29 -14.79 21.37
C GLU A 288 11.88 -13.45 20.74
N THR A 289 11.47 -13.45 19.46
CA THR A 289 10.99 -12.26 18.77
C THR A 289 9.69 -11.75 19.39
N MET A 290 8.74 -12.65 19.65
CA MET A 290 7.47 -12.27 20.28
C MET A 290 7.67 -11.77 21.71
N GLN A 291 8.59 -12.38 22.47
CA GLN A 291 8.96 -11.91 23.80
C GLN A 291 9.55 -10.50 23.76
N PHE A 292 10.45 -10.22 22.82
CA PHE A 292 10.99 -8.88 22.60
C PHE A 292 9.87 -7.87 22.29
N PHE A 293 8.93 -8.21 21.41
CA PHE A 293 7.82 -7.32 21.07
C PHE A 293 6.93 -7.02 22.26
N LYS A 294 6.56 -8.01 23.08
CA LYS A 294 5.76 -7.79 24.29
C LYS A 294 6.49 -6.92 25.32
N GLN A 295 7.78 -7.20 25.57
CA GLN A 295 8.58 -6.43 26.54
C GLN A 295 8.74 -4.96 26.15
N ASN A 296 8.70 -4.65 24.86
CA ASN A 296 8.84 -3.30 24.33
C ASN A 296 7.48 -2.68 23.91
N ASN A 297 6.35 -3.30 24.26
CA ASN A 297 5.00 -2.87 23.87
C ASN A 297 4.83 -2.65 22.36
N LEU A 298 5.46 -3.48 21.53
CA LEU A 298 5.37 -3.42 20.08
C LEU A 298 4.23 -4.28 19.52
N ASP A 299 3.79 -5.28 20.26
CA ASP A 299 2.75 -6.23 19.90
C ASP A 299 1.39 -5.57 19.62
N GLN A 300 1.10 -4.43 20.27
CA GLN A 300 -0.09 -3.61 19.98
C GLN A 300 -0.20 -3.15 18.51
N TYR A 301 0.91 -3.10 17.76
CA TYR A 301 0.90 -2.69 16.35
C TYR A 301 0.59 -3.83 15.38
N LEU A 302 0.56 -5.08 15.84
CA LEU A 302 0.32 -6.27 15.03
C LEU A 302 -1.18 -6.53 14.74
N ILE A 303 -2.06 -5.62 15.14
CA ILE A 303 -3.50 -5.74 14.90
C ILE A 303 -3.77 -5.46 13.43
N TRP A 304 -4.19 -6.50 12.70
CA TRP A 304 -4.69 -6.46 11.33
C TRP A 304 -6.16 -6.82 11.34
#